data_AF-A0A7C9RQR8-F1
#
_entry.id   AF-A0A7C9RQR8-F1
#
_cell.length_a   1.000
_cell.length_b   1.000
_cell.length_c   1.000
_cell.angle_alpha   90.00
_cell.angle_beta   90.00
_cell.angle_gamma   90.00
#
_symmetry.space_group_name_H-M   'P 1'
#
loop_
_entity.id
_entity.type
_entity.pdbx_description
1 polymer ?
#
loop_
_entity_poly.entity_id
_entity_poly.type
_entity_poly.pdbx_seq_one_letter_code
_entity_poly.pdbx_strand_id
1 'polypeptide(L)'
;MGINVIGVTHPDQVGALPGGTNVLVLADDGTYADEFLDTDFRAHQLVVRAHGRGSAFFGVADKARELGASRVLFGGFRDVATGEDPVLVLDDVIAFNASFAQRMYDWVRPASAYGDGLVTWLTENAAKAGLRVVRPQSTWNPLRTCEVPMRRKLTA
;
A
#
# COMPACT_ATOMS: atom_id res chain seq x y z
N MET A 1 2.95 17.65 -9.79
CA MET A 1 2.14 17.02 -8.72
C MET A 1 1.41 15.85 -9.34
N GLY A 2 1.55 14.64 -8.80
CA GLY A 2 0.94 13.42 -9.34
C GLY A 2 -0.27 12.93 -8.53
N ILE A 3 -0.94 11.90 -9.03
CA ILE A 3 -2.03 11.21 -8.32
C ILE A 3 -1.42 10.06 -7.51
N ASN A 4 -1.80 9.94 -6.25
CA ASN A 4 -1.46 8.81 -5.38
C ASN A 4 -2.72 7.97 -5.17
N VAL A 5 -2.66 6.67 -5.43
CA VAL A 5 -3.76 5.76 -5.15
C VAL A 5 -3.46 4.96 -3.88
N ILE A 6 -4.42 4.93 -2.97
CA ILE A 6 -4.33 4.22 -1.70
C ILE A 6 -5.42 3.17 -1.69
N GLY A 7 -5.03 1.91 -1.84
CA GLY A 7 -5.87 0.74 -1.71
C GLY A 7 -6.01 0.33 -0.25
N VAL A 8 -7.23 0.32 0.24
CA VAL A 8 -7.54 -0.14 1.59
C VAL A 8 -8.53 -1.30 1.55
N THR A 9 -8.35 -2.25 2.47
CA THR A 9 -9.25 -3.39 2.67
C THR A 9 -10.06 -3.26 3.95
N HIS A 10 -9.75 -2.25 4.77
CA HIS A 10 -10.43 -1.94 6.03
C HIS A 10 -10.47 -0.42 6.24
N PRO A 11 -11.56 0.16 6.77
CA PRO A 11 -11.68 1.60 6.99
C PRO A 11 -10.60 2.18 7.93
N ASP A 12 -10.11 1.41 8.89
CA ASP A 12 -9.01 1.85 9.78
C ASP A 12 -7.63 1.95 9.10
N GLN A 13 -7.49 1.50 7.85
CA GLN A 13 -6.20 1.45 7.13
C GLN A 13 -5.85 2.75 6.39
N VAL A 14 -6.53 3.84 6.71
CA VAL A 14 -6.46 5.10 5.96
C VAL A 14 -5.20 5.87 6.31
N GLY A 15 -4.57 6.43 5.27
CA GLY A 15 -3.62 7.52 5.43
C GLY A 15 -3.45 8.32 4.16
N ALA A 16 -2.48 9.24 4.15
CA ALA A 16 -2.28 10.18 3.05
C ALA A 16 -0.79 10.28 2.71
N LEU A 17 -0.43 10.09 1.44
CA LEU A 17 0.93 10.37 1.02
C LEU A 17 1.16 11.89 0.95
N PRO A 18 2.32 12.39 1.44
CA PRO A 18 2.68 13.78 1.28
C PRO A 18 2.97 14.09 -0.19
N GLY A 19 2.37 15.18 -0.68
CA GLY A 19 2.55 15.66 -2.05
C GLY A 19 1.72 14.88 -3.09
N GLY A 20 0.86 15.60 -3.80
CA GLY A 20 -0.01 15.02 -4.83
C GLY A 20 -1.48 14.92 -4.41
N THR A 21 -2.32 14.47 -5.32
CA THR A 21 -3.75 14.23 -5.07
C THR A 21 -3.92 12.79 -4.62
N ASN A 22 -4.36 12.58 -3.37
CA ASN A 22 -4.65 11.23 -2.87
C ASN A 22 -6.05 10.80 -3.34
N VAL A 23 -6.16 9.58 -3.87
CA VAL A 23 -7.40 8.91 -4.25
C VAL A 23 -7.47 7.61 -3.48
N LEU A 24 -8.58 7.39 -2.77
CA LEU A 24 -8.75 6.21 -1.94
C LEU A 24 -9.61 5.20 -2.71
N VAL A 25 -9.10 3.98 -2.81
CA VAL A 25 -9.77 2.87 -3.48
C VAL A 25 -10.05 1.80 -2.43
N LEU A 26 -11.33 1.58 -2.12
CA LEU A 26 -11.73 0.45 -1.29
C LEU A 26 -11.70 -0.80 -2.15
N ALA A 27 -10.92 -1.78 -1.74
CA ALA A 27 -11.03 -3.14 -2.24
C ALA A 27 -11.98 -3.90 -1.32
N ASP A 28 -13.25 -3.88 -1.68
CA ASP A 28 -14.35 -4.40 -0.88
C ASP A 28 -14.54 -5.90 -1.11
N ASP A 29 -14.44 -6.69 -0.05
CA ASP A 29 -14.84 -8.10 -0.04
C ASP A 29 -16.31 -8.30 0.37
N GLY A 30 -17.03 -7.21 0.64
CA GLY A 30 -18.43 -7.15 1.07
C GLY A 30 -18.59 -6.87 2.58
N THR A 31 -17.50 -6.81 3.34
CA THR A 31 -17.56 -6.74 4.82
C THR A 31 -17.67 -5.31 5.35
N TYR A 32 -16.99 -4.33 4.73
CA TYR A 32 -16.84 -2.97 5.26
C TYR A 32 -17.24 -1.86 4.27
N ALA A 33 -18.03 -2.22 3.25
CA ALA A 33 -18.43 -1.30 2.19
C ALA A 33 -19.15 -0.05 2.73
N ASP A 34 -20.11 -0.26 3.63
CA ASP A 34 -20.97 0.82 4.13
C ASP A 34 -20.20 1.77 5.06
N GLU A 35 -19.41 1.23 5.99
CA GLU A 35 -18.56 2.01 6.92
C GLU A 35 -17.53 2.88 6.16
N PHE A 36 -17.05 2.40 5.02
CA PHE A 36 -16.11 3.12 4.19
C PHE A 36 -16.73 4.29 3.44
N LEU A 37 -17.94 4.12 2.90
CA LEU A 37 -18.68 5.19 2.21
C LEU A 37 -19.03 6.33 3.16
N ASP A 38 -19.27 6.03 4.43
CA ASP A 38 -19.59 7.02 5.46
C ASP A 38 -18.36 7.77 6.00
N THR A 39 -17.14 7.30 5.70
CA THR A 39 -15.93 7.94 6.21
C THR A 39 -15.59 9.19 5.38
N ASP A 40 -15.48 10.35 6.03
CA ASP A 40 -15.10 11.62 5.39
C ASP A 40 -13.61 11.64 5.02
N PHE A 41 -13.30 11.05 3.87
CA PHE A 41 -12.00 11.15 3.26
C PHE A 41 -11.93 12.46 2.47
N ARG A 42 -10.91 13.28 2.76
CA ARG A 42 -10.54 14.45 1.92
C ARG A 42 -10.08 14.09 0.49
N ALA A 43 -10.29 12.84 0.06
CA ALA A 43 -9.82 12.21 -1.16
C ALA A 43 -11.01 11.68 -1.98
N HIS A 44 -10.88 11.61 -3.31
CA HIS A 44 -11.89 10.98 -4.15
C HIS A 44 -12.02 9.49 -3.78
N GLN A 45 -13.25 9.05 -3.51
CA GLN A 45 -13.57 7.69 -3.11
C GLN A 45 -13.99 6.85 -4.32
N LEU A 46 -13.39 5.67 -4.49
CA LEU A 46 -13.76 4.69 -5.50
C LEU A 46 -13.84 3.30 -4.86
N VAL A 47 -14.81 2.49 -5.26
CA VAL A 47 -15.00 1.12 -4.74
C VAL A 47 -14.72 0.11 -5.83
N VAL A 48 -13.90 -0.90 -5.52
CA VAL A 48 -13.64 -2.07 -6.36
C VAL A 48 -14.02 -3.31 -5.56
N ARG A 49 -15.01 -4.06 -6.05
CA ARG A 49 -15.42 -5.33 -5.42
C ARG A 49 -14.49 -6.45 -5.83
N ALA A 50 -13.92 -7.14 -4.87
CA ALA A 50 -12.96 -8.21 -5.12
C ALA A 50 -13.03 -9.30 -4.05
N HIS A 51 -12.82 -10.56 -4.45
CA HIS A 51 -12.75 -11.68 -3.52
C HIS A 51 -11.31 -12.16 -3.38
N GLY A 52 -10.74 -11.96 -2.18
CA GLY A 52 -9.35 -12.31 -1.86
C GLY A 52 -8.36 -11.16 -2.06
N ARG A 53 -7.24 -11.22 -1.30
CA ARG A 53 -6.21 -10.16 -1.24
C ARG A 53 -5.58 -9.86 -2.60
N GLY A 54 -5.34 -10.88 -3.43
CA GLY A 54 -4.79 -10.71 -4.77
C GLY A 54 -5.76 -10.01 -5.73
N SER A 55 -7.03 -10.42 -5.74
CA SER A 55 -8.09 -9.76 -6.51
C SER A 55 -8.25 -8.30 -6.10
N ALA A 56 -8.24 -8.03 -4.79
CA ALA A 56 -8.30 -6.69 -4.21
C ALA A 56 -7.13 -5.82 -4.68
N PHE A 57 -5.91 -6.36 -4.59
CA PHE A 57 -4.70 -5.71 -5.07
C PHE A 57 -4.78 -5.37 -6.56
N PHE A 58 -5.14 -6.34 -7.40
CA PHE A 58 -5.23 -6.11 -8.85
C PHE A 58 -6.33 -5.11 -9.21
N GLY A 59 -7.46 -5.12 -8.51
CA GLY A 59 -8.52 -4.13 -8.67
C GLY A 59 -8.03 -2.70 -8.38
N VAL A 60 -7.30 -2.52 -7.28
CA VAL A 60 -6.67 -1.22 -6.94
C VAL A 60 -5.61 -0.85 -7.97
N ALA A 61 -4.75 -1.80 -8.37
CA ALA A 61 -3.69 -1.56 -9.33
C ALA A 61 -4.24 -1.17 -10.71
N ASP A 62 -5.30 -1.82 -11.18
CA ASP A 62 -5.93 -1.50 -12.46
C ASP A 62 -6.60 -0.12 -12.40
N LYS A 63 -7.28 0.21 -11.29
CA LYS A 63 -7.82 1.56 -11.10
C LYS A 63 -6.71 2.62 -11.03
N ALA A 64 -5.59 2.32 -10.39
CA ALA A 64 -4.44 3.20 -10.34
C ALA A 64 -3.86 3.49 -11.73
N ARG A 65 -3.87 2.50 -12.62
CA ARG A 65 -3.49 2.67 -14.02
C ARG A 65 -4.44 3.62 -14.74
N GLU A 66 -5.75 3.41 -14.61
CA GLU A 66 -6.77 4.24 -15.25
C GLU A 66 -6.65 5.72 -14.86
N LEU A 67 -6.30 5.97 -13.59
CA LEU A 67 -6.13 7.31 -13.04
C LEU A 67 -4.76 7.93 -13.34
N GLY A 68 -3.83 7.19 -13.95
CA GLY A 68 -2.45 7.65 -14.16
C GLY A 68 -1.70 7.88 -12.84
N ALA A 69 -1.92 7.03 -11.83
CA ALA A 69 -1.32 7.17 -10.52
C ALA A 69 0.21 7.08 -10.61
N SER A 70 0.88 8.01 -9.94
CA SER A 70 2.33 8.06 -9.80
C SER A 70 2.82 7.09 -8.73
N ARG A 71 1.99 6.81 -7.72
CA ARG A 71 2.29 5.93 -6.59
C ARG A 71 1.04 5.15 -6.18
N VAL A 72 1.24 3.93 -5.74
CA VAL A 72 0.21 3.03 -5.22
C VAL A 72 0.64 2.46 -3.88
N LEU A 73 -0.27 2.47 -2.91
CA LEU A 73 -0.14 1.77 -1.63
C LEU A 73 -1.33 0.83 -1.47
N PHE A 74 -1.12 -0.33 -0.88
CA PHE A 74 -2.17 -1.33 -0.67
C PHE A 74 -2.02 -2.02 0.68
N GLY A 75 -3.10 -2.04 1.47
CA GLY A 75 -3.19 -2.79 2.73
C GLY A 75 -2.85 -2.02 4.01
N GLY A 76 -2.67 -0.69 3.94
CA GLY A 76 -2.38 0.15 5.10
C GLY A 76 -1.58 1.40 4.76
N PHE A 77 -1.47 2.31 5.74
CA PHE A 77 -0.64 3.49 5.64
C PHE A 77 0.68 3.31 6.40
N ARG A 78 1.77 3.44 5.65
CA ARG A 78 3.10 3.71 6.21
C ARG A 78 3.78 4.73 5.32
N ASP A 79 4.58 5.61 5.90
CA ASP A 79 5.40 6.52 5.10
C ASP A 79 6.49 5.69 4.41
N VAL A 80 6.22 5.33 3.16
CA VAL A 80 7.12 4.53 2.33
C VAL A 80 7.68 5.43 1.25
N ALA A 81 8.96 5.77 1.38
CA ALA A 81 9.67 6.55 0.36
C ALA A 81 9.82 5.71 -0.92
N THR A 82 8.99 6.00 -1.93
CA THR A 82 9.16 5.48 -3.29
C THR A 82 9.82 6.57 -4.16
N GLY A 83 11.08 6.35 -4.52
CA GLY A 83 11.84 7.22 -5.42
C GLY A 83 11.32 7.18 -6.87
N GLU A 84 12.08 7.73 -7.81
CA GLU A 84 11.72 7.68 -9.24
C GLU A 84 12.03 6.31 -9.89
N ASP A 85 13.04 5.60 -9.38
CA ASP A 85 13.42 4.26 -9.84
C ASP A 85 12.33 3.23 -9.56
N PRO A 86 12.10 2.23 -10.45
CA PRO A 86 11.14 1.16 -10.21
C PRO A 86 11.38 0.49 -8.87
N VAL A 87 10.45 0.65 -7.93
CA VAL A 87 10.56 0.09 -6.60
C VAL A 87 9.25 -0.56 -6.18
N LEU A 88 9.37 -1.78 -5.65
CA LEU A 88 8.34 -2.47 -4.92
C LEU A 88 8.77 -2.58 -3.46
N VAL A 89 7.88 -2.21 -2.54
CA VAL A 89 8.05 -2.37 -1.11
C VAL A 89 7.03 -3.40 -0.61
N LEU A 90 7.52 -4.43 0.09
CA LEU A 90 6.72 -5.52 0.63
C LEU A 90 6.92 -5.61 2.15
N ASP A 91 5.86 -5.35 2.92
CA ASP A 91 5.74 -5.59 4.36
C ASP A 91 4.29 -6.05 4.68
N ASP A 92 3.70 -5.57 5.77
CA ASP A 92 2.25 -5.51 5.99
C ASP A 92 1.52 -4.77 4.84
N VAL A 93 2.17 -3.74 4.29
CA VAL A 93 1.72 -2.95 3.13
C VAL A 93 2.48 -3.33 1.87
N ILE A 94 1.80 -3.26 0.72
CA ILE A 94 2.43 -3.33 -0.60
C ILE A 94 2.44 -1.91 -1.20
N ALA A 95 3.63 -1.38 -1.52
CA ALA A 95 3.75 -0.06 -2.13
C ALA A 95 4.65 -0.08 -3.36
N PHE A 96 4.27 0.65 -4.41
CA PHE A 96 5.06 0.74 -5.64
C PHE A 96 4.81 2.05 -6.39
N ASN A 97 5.75 2.44 -7.24
CA ASN A 97 5.63 3.64 -8.09
C ASN A 97 5.18 3.30 -9.52
N ALA A 98 4.86 4.32 -10.31
CA ALA A 98 4.41 4.17 -11.70
C ALA A 98 5.42 3.42 -12.58
N SER A 99 6.72 3.64 -12.39
CA SER A 99 7.78 2.95 -13.13
C SER A 99 7.74 1.43 -12.89
N PHE A 100 7.50 1.00 -11.65
CA PHE A 100 7.29 -0.41 -11.32
C PHE A 100 5.96 -0.91 -11.89
N ALA A 101 4.88 -0.14 -11.73
CA ALA A 101 3.55 -0.49 -12.21
C ALA A 101 3.54 -0.79 -13.71
N GLN A 102 4.19 0.06 -14.52
CA GLN A 102 4.33 -0.14 -15.97
C GLN A 102 4.90 -1.51 -16.32
N ARG A 103 5.95 -1.95 -15.62
CA ARG A 103 6.56 -3.27 -15.83
C ARG A 103 5.63 -4.39 -15.35
N MET A 104 4.99 -4.19 -14.20
CA MET A 104 4.08 -5.17 -13.61
C MET A 104 2.87 -5.48 -14.50
N TYR A 105 2.34 -4.48 -15.22
CA TYR A 105 1.17 -4.68 -16.07
C TYR A 105 1.41 -5.59 -17.28
N ASP A 106 2.67 -5.79 -17.67
CA ASP A 106 3.03 -6.70 -18.77
C ASP A 106 3.16 -8.16 -18.29
N TRP A 107 3.08 -8.42 -16.98
CA TRP A 107 3.23 -9.76 -16.44
C TRP A 107 1.92 -10.54 -16.49
N VAL A 108 2.02 -11.80 -16.91
CA VAL A 108 0.88 -12.73 -16.88
C VAL A 108 0.47 -12.97 -15.41
N ARG A 109 -0.82 -12.77 -15.12
CA ARG A 109 -1.43 -12.97 -13.80
C ARG A 109 -1.98 -14.41 -13.70
N PRO A 110 -1.29 -15.35 -13.04
CA PRO A 110 -1.84 -16.69 -12.83
C PRO A 110 -2.98 -16.65 -11.82
N ALA A 111 -3.87 -17.65 -11.85
CA ALA A 111 -4.97 -17.77 -10.89
C ALA A 111 -4.51 -17.73 -9.42
N SER A 112 -3.33 -18.29 -9.12
CA SER A 112 -2.74 -18.27 -7.78
C SER A 112 -2.43 -16.86 -7.26
N ALA A 113 -2.16 -15.90 -8.14
CA ALA A 113 -1.85 -14.52 -7.75
C ALA A 113 -3.08 -13.75 -7.26
N TYR A 114 -4.31 -14.21 -7.56
CA TYR A 114 -5.55 -13.61 -7.08
C TYR A 114 -5.89 -13.98 -5.63
N GLY A 115 -5.30 -15.05 -5.11
CA GLY A 115 -5.40 -15.48 -3.71
C GLY A 115 -4.12 -15.17 -2.92
N ASP A 116 -3.64 -16.17 -2.18
CA ASP A 116 -2.47 -16.03 -1.29
C ASP A 116 -1.13 -15.98 -2.03
N GLY A 117 -1.11 -16.31 -3.32
CA GLY A 117 0.10 -16.32 -4.15
C GLY A 117 0.59 -14.94 -4.58
N LEU A 118 -0.11 -13.85 -4.24
CA LEU A 118 0.20 -12.48 -4.67
C LEU A 118 1.66 -12.08 -4.38
N VAL A 119 2.10 -12.23 -3.13
CA VAL A 119 3.43 -11.75 -2.70
C VAL A 119 4.55 -12.56 -3.37
N THR A 120 4.35 -13.86 -3.50
CA THR A 120 5.27 -14.76 -4.22
C THR A 120 5.36 -14.36 -5.69
N TRP A 121 4.22 -14.16 -6.35
CA TRP A 121 4.16 -13.72 -7.75
C TRP A 121 4.86 -12.37 -7.96
N LEU A 122 4.61 -11.37 -7.11
CA LEU A 122 5.28 -10.07 -7.18
C LEU A 122 6.80 -10.19 -7.02
N THR A 123 7.25 -10.96 -6.03
CA THR A 123 8.68 -11.13 -5.73
C THR A 123 9.40 -11.83 -6.88
N GLU A 124 8.84 -12.92 -7.40
CA GLU A 124 9.47 -13.71 -8.47
C GLU A 124 9.55 -12.93 -9.78
N ASN A 125 8.48 -12.23 -10.16
CA ASN A 125 8.49 -11.46 -11.41
C ASN A 125 9.39 -10.23 -11.32
N ALA A 126 9.41 -9.55 -10.16
CA ALA A 126 10.35 -8.45 -9.94
C ALA A 126 11.81 -8.93 -10.04
N ALA A 127 12.14 -10.09 -9.46
CA ALA A 127 13.48 -10.68 -9.57
C ALA A 127 13.83 -11.04 -11.02
N LYS A 128 12.92 -11.67 -11.77
CA LYS A 128 13.11 -11.99 -13.20
C LYS A 128 13.32 -10.75 -14.06
N ALA A 129 12.64 -9.65 -13.73
CA ALA A 129 12.75 -8.37 -14.43
C ALA A 129 13.90 -7.48 -13.94
N GLY A 130 14.70 -7.93 -12.94
CA GLY A 130 15.78 -7.14 -12.36
C GLY A 130 15.33 -5.88 -11.62
N LEU A 131 14.08 -5.85 -11.15
CA LEU A 131 13.50 -4.69 -10.46
C LEU A 131 13.84 -4.71 -8.97
N ARG A 132 13.95 -3.51 -8.37
CA ARG A 132 14.27 -3.35 -6.97
C ARG A 132 13.07 -3.73 -6.09
N VAL A 133 13.29 -4.70 -5.21
CA VAL A 133 12.35 -5.06 -4.14
C VAL A 133 12.96 -4.69 -2.80
N VAL A 134 12.24 -3.91 -2.00
CA VAL A 134 12.62 -3.54 -0.65
C VAL A 134 11.69 -4.24 0.32
N ARG A 135 12.25 -4.94 1.30
CA ARG A 135 11.51 -5.45 2.46
C ARG A 135 11.96 -4.63 3.65
N PRO A 136 11.17 -3.65 4.13
CA PRO A 136 11.50 -2.91 5.33
C PRO A 136 11.73 -3.94 6.44
N GLN A 137 12.87 -3.88 7.13
CA GLN A 137 13.00 -4.65 8.36
C GLN A 137 11.92 -4.13 9.31
N SER A 138 11.07 -5.02 9.80
CA SER A 138 10.09 -4.70 10.82
C SER A 138 10.85 -4.21 12.05
N THR A 139 10.97 -2.89 12.23
CA THR A 139 11.53 -2.29 13.45
C THR A 139 10.50 -2.36 14.58
N TRP A 140 9.82 -3.49 14.75
CA TRP A 140 9.14 -3.78 16.01
C TRP A 140 10.21 -4.22 17.00
N ASN A 141 10.66 -3.27 17.81
CA ASN A 141 11.42 -3.55 19.02
C ASN A 141 10.45 -3.54 20.21
N PRO A 142 10.04 -4.71 20.77
CA PRO A 142 9.11 -4.76 21.90
C PRO A 142 9.69 -4.20 23.22
N LEU A 143 10.96 -3.73 23.24
CA LEU A 143 11.62 -3.19 24.44
C LEU A 143 11.67 -1.65 24.53
N ARG A 144 10.95 -0.91 23.67
CA ARG A 144 10.77 0.55 23.83
C ARG A 144 9.41 0.88 24.42
N THR A 145 9.08 0.32 25.57
CA THR A 145 8.04 0.86 26.45
C THR A 145 8.71 1.69 27.54
N CYS A 146 8.36 2.98 27.57
CA CYS A 146 8.41 3.85 28.75
C CYS A 146 9.79 4.05 29.42
N GLU A 147 10.72 4.76 28.77
CA GLU A 147 11.61 5.64 29.53
C GLU A 147 11.08 7.07 29.45
N VAL A 148 10.17 7.38 30.39
CA VAL A 148 9.94 8.77 30.79
C VAL A 148 11.23 9.23 31.46
N PRO A 149 11.91 10.28 30.97
CA PRO A 149 13.08 10.79 31.67
C PRO A 149 12.59 11.42 32.98
N MET A 150 12.76 10.71 34.11
CA MET A 150 12.66 11.36 35.41
C MET A 150 13.73 12.44 35.48
N ARG A 151 13.30 13.71 35.36
CA ARG A 151 14.09 14.86 35.77
C ARG A 151 14.51 14.65 37.23
N ARG A 152 15.75 14.25 37.47
CA ARG A 152 16.38 14.39 38.79
C ARG A 152 16.36 15.87 39.15
N LYS A 153 15.57 16.23 40.17
CA LYS A 153 15.77 17.50 40.87
C LYS A 153 17.13 17.41 41.56
N LEU A 154 18.11 18.15 41.04
CA LEU A 154 19.28 18.55 41.79
C LEU A 154 18.80 19.51 42.87
N THR A 155 18.79 19.06 44.12
CA THR A 155 18.86 19.96 45.28
C THR A 155 20.29 19.92 45.78
N ALA A 156 20.94 21.07 45.72
CA ALA A 156 22.17 21.40 46.45
C ALA A 156 21.91 21.46 47.95
#